data_AF-K0VSX6-F1
#
_entry.id   AF-K0VSX6-F1
#
_cell.length_a   1.000
_cell.length_b   1.000
_cell.length_c   1.000
_cell.angle_alpha   90.00
_cell.angle_beta   90.00
_cell.angle_gamma   90.00
#
_symmetry.space_group_name_H-M   'P 1'
#
loop_
_entity.id
_entity.type
_entity.pdbx_description
1 polymer ?
#
loop_
_entity_poly.entity_id
_entity_poly.type
_entity_poly.pdbx_seq_one_letter_code
_entity_poly.pdbx_strand_id
1 'polypeptide(L)'
;MRKFVFAVAMLISSEAFAGCELISGPCWTQGRDTYTMERNSGGSYNTYRNGDPYSQTRQNLSGNYQETIYGGGSRTYNYDPYKGYGSKKSGSSW
;
A
#
# COMPACT_ATOMS: atom_id res chain seq x y z
N MET A 1 33.97 -39.48 8.97
CA MET A 1 33.54 -38.28 8.23
C MET A 1 32.33 -38.63 7.39
N ARG A 2 31.13 -38.11 7.71
CA ARG A 2 29.93 -38.33 6.91
C ARG A 2 29.25 -36.97 6.75
N LYS A 3 29.47 -36.38 5.57
CA LYS A 3 28.86 -35.13 5.13
C LYS A 3 27.39 -35.42 4.87
N PHE A 4 26.48 -34.75 5.57
CA PHE A 4 25.11 -34.62 5.11
C PHE A 4 24.80 -33.15 4.95
N VAL A 5 24.41 -32.86 3.72
CA VAL A 5 24.30 -31.58 3.06
C VAL A 5 23.17 -30.81 3.73
N PHE A 6 23.47 -29.60 4.21
CA PHE A 6 22.46 -28.61 4.54
C PHE A 6 21.69 -28.33 3.25
N ALA A 7 20.47 -28.87 3.15
CA ALA A 7 19.52 -28.50 2.13
C ALA A 7 19.17 -27.02 2.39
N VAL A 8 19.87 -26.14 1.68
CA VAL A 8 19.47 -24.76 1.48
C VAL A 8 18.18 -24.84 0.66
N ALA A 9 17.06 -25.02 1.35
CA ALA A 9 15.76 -24.63 0.83
C ALA A 9 15.83 -23.12 0.68
N MET A 10 16.37 -22.70 -0.46
CA MET A 10 16.38 -21.32 -0.89
C MET A 10 14.94 -20.84 -0.78
N LEU A 11 14.77 -19.85 0.08
CA LEU A 11 13.66 -18.93 0.12
C LEU A 11 13.45 -18.39 -1.28
N ILE A 12 12.76 -19.15 -2.13
CA ILE A 12 12.02 -18.58 -3.24
C ILE A 12 10.79 -17.97 -2.56
N SER A 13 11.00 -16.89 -1.83
CA SER A 13 9.97 -15.88 -1.64
C SER A 13 9.78 -15.28 -3.03
N SER A 14 9.11 -16.03 -3.90
CA SER A 14 8.34 -15.50 -5.00
C SER A 14 7.60 -14.33 -4.41
N GLU A 15 8.01 -13.13 -4.82
CA GLU A 15 7.45 -11.84 -4.43
C GLU A 15 5.95 -12.06 -4.47
N ALA A 16 5.33 -12.22 -3.30
CA ALA A 16 3.94 -12.59 -3.22
C ALA A 16 3.22 -11.34 -3.71
N PHE A 17 2.93 -11.32 -5.00
CA PHE A 17 2.05 -10.37 -5.64
C PHE A 17 0.68 -10.61 -5.02
N ALA A 18 0.48 -10.05 -3.83
CA ALA A 18 -0.81 -9.91 -3.20
C ALA A 18 -1.55 -8.87 -4.03
N GLY A 19 -2.06 -9.32 -5.18
CA GLY A 19 -3.02 -8.56 -5.95
C GLY A 19 -4.19 -8.17 -5.04
N CYS A 20 -4.96 -7.19 -5.46
CA CYS A 20 -6.09 -6.67 -4.68
C CYS A 20 -7.15 -7.72 -4.31
N GLU A 21 -7.05 -8.95 -4.83
CA GLU A 21 -7.96 -10.08 -4.59
C GLU A 21 -8.09 -10.49 -3.12
N LEU A 22 -7.05 -10.32 -2.30
CA LEU A 22 -7.05 -10.70 -0.88
C LEU A 22 -7.19 -9.51 0.08
N ILE A 23 -7.31 -8.28 -0.44
CA ILE A 23 -7.21 -7.05 0.35
C ILE A 23 -8.59 -6.43 0.51
N SER A 24 -9.07 -6.40 1.75
CA SER A 24 -10.42 -5.91 2.10
C SER A 24 -10.59 -4.38 2.07
N GLY A 25 -9.58 -3.65 1.60
CA GLY A 25 -9.52 -2.19 1.56
C GLY A 25 -9.33 -1.63 0.15
N PRO A 26 -9.33 -0.30 -0.02
CA PRO A 26 -9.05 0.34 -1.30
C PRO A 26 -7.69 -0.10 -1.82
N CYS A 27 -7.70 -0.79 -2.96
CA CYS A 27 -6.52 -1.33 -3.59
C CYS A 27 -6.58 -1.10 -5.10
N TRP A 28 -5.44 -0.75 -5.70
CA TRP A 28 -5.31 -0.57 -7.13
C TRP A 28 -3.93 -1.02 -7.61
N THR A 29 -3.85 -1.47 -8.85
CA THR A 29 -2.58 -1.84 -9.48
C THR A 29 -2.15 -0.76 -10.47
N GLN A 30 -0.90 -0.34 -10.41
CA GLN A 30 -0.29 0.56 -11.38
C GLN A 30 0.99 -0.07 -11.93
N GLY A 31 0.96 -0.50 -13.19
CA GLY A 31 2.06 -1.25 -13.79
C GLY A 31 2.26 -2.61 -13.12
N ARG A 32 3.43 -2.81 -12.52
CA ARG A 32 3.78 -4.02 -11.75
C ARG A 32 3.62 -3.83 -10.24
N ASP A 33 3.07 -2.71 -9.80
CA ASP A 33 2.96 -2.42 -8.38
C ASP A 33 1.50 -2.47 -7.94
N THR A 34 1.26 -3.08 -6.79
CA THR A 34 -0.03 -3.05 -6.10
C THR A 34 0.01 -2.02 -5.00
N TYR A 35 -0.93 -1.09 -5.02
CA TYR A 35 -1.07 -0.07 -4.01
C TYR A 35 -2.29 -0.36 -3.17
N THR A 36 -2.12 -0.28 -1.86
CA THR A 36 -3.21 -0.44 -0.90
C THR A 36 -3.27 0.80 -0.04
N MET A 37 -4.49 1.19 0.34
CA MET A 37 -4.69 2.33 1.20
C MET A 37 -5.43 1.92 2.47
N GLU A 38 -4.89 2.34 3.60
CA GLU A 38 -5.51 2.18 4.91
C GLU A 38 -5.86 3.55 5.48
N ARG A 39 -7.14 3.73 5.82
CA ARG A 39 -7.61 4.93 6.50
C ARG A 39 -7.42 4.75 8.00
N ASN A 40 -6.68 5.67 8.61
CA ASN A 40 -6.45 5.69 10.05
C ASN A 40 -7.48 6.55 10.78
N SER A 41 -7.66 6.28 12.08
CA SER A 41 -8.43 7.13 12.98
C SER A 41 -7.80 8.53 13.02
N GLY A 42 -8.56 9.55 12.65
CA GLY A 42 -8.07 10.93 12.52
C GLY A 42 -8.00 11.47 11.09
N GLY A 43 -8.46 10.70 10.10
CA GLY A 43 -8.59 11.19 8.71
C GLY A 43 -7.30 11.17 7.90
N SER A 44 -6.24 10.53 8.42
CA SER A 44 -5.03 10.24 7.66
C SER A 44 -5.13 8.92 6.90
N TYR A 45 -4.31 8.80 5.86
CA TYR A 45 -4.24 7.65 4.98
C TYR A 45 -2.81 7.13 4.94
N ASN A 46 -2.61 5.82 5.07
CA ASN A 46 -1.35 5.17 4.74
C ASN A 46 -1.52 4.51 3.38
N THR A 47 -0.55 4.68 2.50
CA THR A 47 -0.46 3.96 1.23
C THR A 47 0.69 2.98 1.33
N TYR A 48 0.46 1.74 0.95
CA TYR A 48 1.49 0.71 0.83
C TYR A 48 1.65 0.34 -0.63
N ARG A 49 2.87 0.00 -1.03
CA ARG A 49 3.23 -0.48 -2.36
C ARG A 49 3.79 -1.88 -2.20
N ASN A 50 3.14 -2.87 -2.80
CA ASN A 50 3.45 -4.29 -2.70
C ASN A 50 3.50 -4.80 -1.25
N GLY A 51 2.72 -4.17 -0.36
CA GLY A 51 2.68 -4.48 1.08
C GLY A 51 3.65 -3.64 1.93
N ASP A 52 4.62 -2.96 1.32
CA ASP A 52 5.57 -2.10 2.04
C ASP A 52 5.04 -0.67 2.18
N PRO A 53 5.32 0.03 3.31
CA PRO A 53 4.94 1.43 3.47
C PRO A 53 5.49 2.30 2.33
N TYR A 54 4.61 2.96 1.58
CA TYR A 54 4.98 3.79 0.43
C TYR A 54 4.76 5.29 0.68
N SER A 55 3.60 5.67 1.20
CA SER A 55 3.35 7.07 1.58
C SER A 55 2.39 7.18 2.75
N GLN A 56 2.37 8.35 3.36
CA GLN A 56 1.39 8.70 4.38
C GLN A 56 0.85 10.09 4.10
N THR A 57 -0.48 10.21 4.08
CA THR A 57 -1.18 11.47 3.88
C THR A 57 -1.93 11.88 5.13
N ARG A 58 -1.73 13.11 5.59
CA ARG A 58 -2.40 13.68 6.76
C ARG A 58 -3.01 15.02 6.43
N GLN A 59 -4.20 15.28 6.97
CA GLN A 59 -4.75 16.63 6.96
C GLN A 59 -4.02 17.49 8.00
N ASN A 60 -3.61 18.69 7.61
CA ASN A 60 -3.03 19.68 8.51
C ASN A 60 -4.11 20.62 9.06
N LEU A 61 -3.73 21.45 10.04
CA LEU A 61 -4.64 22.40 10.69
C LEU A 61 -5.21 23.47 9.74
N SER A 62 -4.56 23.70 8.60
CA SER A 62 -5.03 24.61 7.55
C SER A 62 -6.07 23.95 6.62
N GLY A 63 -6.42 22.69 6.85
CA GLY A 63 -7.37 21.92 6.04
C GLY A 63 -6.75 21.28 4.78
N ASN A 64 -5.47 21.52 4.51
CA ASN A 64 -4.73 20.93 3.40
C ASN A 64 -4.28 19.50 3.75
N TYR A 65 -4.09 18.67 2.74
CA TYR A 65 -3.60 17.30 2.89
C TYR A 65 -2.14 17.24 2.46
N GLN A 66 -1.27 16.77 3.34
CA GLN A 66 0.14 16.59 3.05
C GLN A 66 0.44 15.09 2.95
N GLU A 67 0.90 14.65 1.78
CA GLU A 67 1.42 13.31 1.53
C GLU A 67 2.94 13.32 1.63
N THR A 68 3.48 12.43 2.45
CA THR A 68 4.90 12.17 2.59
C THR A 68 5.20 10.80 2.01
N ILE A 69 6.04 10.74 0.97
CA ILE A 69 6.43 9.48 0.34
C ILE A 69 7.66 8.93 1.09
N TYR A 70 7.63 7.69 1.55
CA TYR A 70 8.79 7.08 2.22
C TYR A 70 9.93 6.92 1.20
N GLY A 71 11.11 7.44 1.54
CA GLY A 71 12.25 7.49 0.61
C GLY A 71 12.15 8.58 -0.47
N GLY A 72 11.19 9.50 -0.36
CA GLY A 72 10.99 10.59 -1.30
C GLY A 72 10.39 11.85 -0.65
N GLY A 73 10.22 12.90 -1.45
CA GLY A 73 9.72 14.19 -0.99
C GLY A 73 8.27 14.17 -0.49
N SER A 74 7.73 15.37 -0.26
CA SER A 74 6.34 15.56 0.14
C SER A 74 5.52 16.29 -0.93
N ARG A 75 4.23 15.95 -1.02
CA ARG A 75 3.24 16.65 -1.85
C ARG A 75 2.18 17.24 -0.94
N THR A 76 1.68 18.42 -1.30
CA THR A 76 0.59 19.07 -0.58
C THR A 76 -0.57 19.27 -1.54
N TYR A 77 -1.75 18.85 -1.10
CA TYR A 77 -3.02 18.98 -1.80
C TYR A 77 -3.92 19.93 -1.02
N ASN A 78 -4.61 20.82 -1.73
CA ASN A 78 -5.63 21.70 -1.18
C ASN A 78 -7.03 21.05 -1.14
N TYR A 79 -7.09 19.74 -1.40
CA TYR A 79 -8.27 18.89 -1.34
C TYR A 79 -7.88 17.53 -0.75
N ASP A 80 -8.85 16.73 -0.30
CA ASP A 80 -8.60 15.33 0.09
C ASP A 80 -8.34 14.49 -1.17
N PRO A 81 -7.09 14.06 -1.45
CA PRO A 81 -6.75 13.35 -2.67
C PRO A 81 -7.36 11.93 -2.72
N TYR A 82 -7.84 11.41 -1.58
CA TYR A 82 -8.45 10.08 -1.50
C TYR A 82 -9.97 10.13 -1.29
N LYS A 83 -10.58 11.31 -1.43
CA LYS A 83 -12.04 11.47 -1.39
C LYS A 83 -12.70 10.57 -2.44
N GLY A 84 -13.47 9.59 -1.98
CA GLY A 84 -14.18 8.62 -2.83
C GLY A 84 -13.47 7.27 -3.01
N TYR A 85 -12.23 7.10 -2.53
CA TYR A 85 -11.55 5.80 -2.53
C TYR A 85 -12.04 4.87 -1.41
N GLY A 86 -12.58 5.42 -0.32
CA GLY A 86 -13.18 4.61 0.76
C GLY A 86 -14.42 3.79 0.33
N SER A 87 -14.96 4.03 -0.87
CA SER A 87 -16.20 3.41 -1.34
C SER A 87 -15.99 2.37 -2.45
N LYS A 88 -14.79 2.28 -3.03
CA LYS A 88 -14.50 1.30 -4.08
C LYS A 88 -14.10 -0.03 -3.45
N LYS A 89 -15.09 -0.72 -2.87
CA LYS A 89 -15.10 -2.19 -3.00
C LYS A 89 -15.07 -2.43 -4.50
N SER A 90 -13.92 -2.86 -5.02
CA SER A 90 -13.85 -3.40 -6.37
C SER A 90 -14.91 -4.49 -6.43
N GLY A 91 -16.02 -4.18 -7.11
CA GLY A 91 -17.02 -5.17 -7.45
C GLY A 91 -16.38 -6.07 -8.49
N SER A 92 -15.64 -7.07 -8.03
CA SER A 92 -15.40 -8.29 -8.79
C SER A 92 -16.74 -9.04 -8.83
N SER A 93 -17.63 -8.60 -9.71
CA SER A 93 -18.69 -9.48 -10.18
C SER A 93 -18.01 -10.49 -11.09
N TRP A 94 -17.83 -11.71 -10.57
CA TRP A 94 -17.70 -12.91 -11.39
C TRP A 94 -18.92 -13.08 -12.29
#